data_AF-A0A1I8N1W3-F1
#
_entry.id   AF-A0A1I8N1W3-F1
#
_cell.length_a   1.000
_cell.length_b   1.000
_cell.length_c   1.000
_cell.angle_alpha   90.00
_cell.angle_beta   90.00
_cell.angle_gamma   90.00
#
_symmetry.space_group_name_H-M   'P 1'
#
loop_
_entity.id
_entity.type
_entity.pdbx_description
1 polymer ?
#
loop_
_entity_poly.entity_id
_entity_poly.type
_entity_poly.pdbx_seq_one_letter_code
_entity_poly.pdbx_strand_id
1 'polypeptide(L)'
;MVSLSAEQFKELLRAANKQSERCGSFSGCRSSLNGERNPARVKEIISAVTTYKTVESILDANAANGMPMFLAKATTFADLVKMFRDAFSPPKSAWRIYAEIYNSKQQKNERTDTFICKKRLLFSQLDKIPDEADQFDMVF
;
A
#
# COMPACT_ATOMS: atom_id res chain seq x y z
N MET A 1 34.32 21.90 -40.21
CA MET A 1 32.93 21.92 -39.70
C MET A 1 32.33 20.55 -39.96
N VAL A 2 32.14 19.73 -38.94
CA VAL A 2 31.45 18.44 -39.10
C VAL A 2 29.96 18.74 -38.99
N SER A 3 29.25 18.80 -40.12
CA SER A 3 27.80 18.89 -40.12
C SER A 3 27.22 17.50 -39.96
N LEU A 4 26.52 17.23 -38.85
CA LEU A 4 25.72 16.02 -38.70
C LEU A 4 24.68 15.96 -39.82
N SER A 5 24.55 14.81 -40.47
CA SER A 5 23.48 14.60 -41.45
C SER A 5 22.12 14.53 -40.75
N ALA A 6 21.04 14.89 -41.45
CA ALA A 6 19.68 14.87 -40.90
C ALA A 6 19.26 13.49 -40.35
N GLU A 7 19.83 12.42 -40.91
CA GLU A 7 19.58 11.05 -40.47
C GLU A 7 20.32 10.71 -39.16
N GLN A 8 21.56 11.19 -39.01
CA GLN A 8 22.30 11.05 -37.74
C GLN A 8 21.63 11.85 -36.61
N PHE A 9 21.04 13.00 -36.93
CA PHE A 9 20.27 13.79 -35.97
C PHE A 9 18.97 13.08 -35.53
N LYS A 10 18.27 12.42 -36.46
CA LYS A 10 17.09 11.59 -36.14
C LYS A 10 17.44 10.38 -35.27
N GLU A 11 18.56 9.71 -35.54
CA GLU A 11 19.02 8.61 -34.69
C GLU A 11 19.39 9.07 -33.29
N LEU A 12 20.03 10.24 -33.18
CA LEU A 12 20.38 10.83 -31.90
C LEU A 12 19.12 11.25 -31.12
N LEU A 13 18.11 11.81 -31.78
CA LEU A 13 16.82 12.08 -31.16
C LEU A 13 16.11 10.80 -30.70
N ARG A 14 16.17 9.71 -31.48
CA ARG A 14 15.62 8.41 -31.04
C ARG A 14 16.38 7.83 -29.84
N ALA A 15 17.71 7.94 -29.83
CA ALA A 15 18.55 7.47 -28.72
C ALA A 15 18.33 8.32 -27.46
N ALA A 16 18.25 9.64 -27.61
CA ALA A 16 17.95 10.58 -26.52
C ALA A 16 16.54 10.38 -25.95
N ASN A 17 15.55 10.06 -26.80
CA ASN A 17 14.19 9.76 -26.37
C ASN A 17 14.09 8.40 -25.62
N LYS A 18 14.90 7.40 -26.02
CA LYS A 18 15.10 6.16 -25.24
C LYS A 18 15.76 6.42 -23.88
N GLN A 19 16.62 7.43 -23.78
CA GLN A 19 17.21 7.87 -22.51
C GLN A 19 16.28 8.78 -21.69
N SER A 20 15.27 9.40 -22.32
CA SER A 20 14.25 10.20 -21.64
C SER A 20 13.02 9.41 -21.20
N GLU A 21 12.95 8.12 -21.52
CA GLU A 21 12.31 7.15 -20.62
C GLU A 21 13.18 7.08 -19.37
N ARG A 22 13.17 8.17 -18.58
CA ARG A 22 13.66 8.16 -17.22
C ARG A 22 12.82 7.12 -16.51
N CYS A 23 13.35 5.91 -16.48
CA CYS A 23 12.88 4.86 -15.62
C CYS A 23 13.04 5.39 -14.20
N GLY A 24 11.97 5.99 -13.66
CA GLY A 24 11.94 6.47 -12.29
C GLY A 24 12.39 5.34 -11.37
N SER A 25 13.33 5.64 -10.50
CA SER A 25 13.87 4.69 -9.53
C SER A 25 13.38 5.07 -8.14
N PHE A 26 13.14 4.09 -7.28
CA PHE A 26 12.75 4.32 -5.88
C PHE A 26 13.85 4.93 -5.02
N SER A 27 15.02 5.28 -5.58
CA SER A 27 16.13 5.94 -4.89
C SER A 27 15.76 7.27 -4.20
N GLY A 28 14.69 7.94 -4.64
CA GLY A 28 14.16 9.16 -3.99
C GLY A 28 13.14 8.89 -2.87
N CYS A 29 12.70 7.65 -2.69
CA CYS A 29 11.65 7.30 -1.75
C CYS A 29 12.21 7.25 -0.32
N ARG A 30 11.91 8.29 0.48
CA ARG A 30 12.37 8.41 1.88
C ARG A 30 11.55 7.57 2.88
N SER A 31 10.51 6.86 2.44
CA SER A 31 9.69 6.04 3.33
C SER A 31 10.36 4.69 3.57
N SER A 32 11.07 4.55 4.69
CA SER A 32 11.63 3.28 5.16
C SER A 32 10.71 2.63 6.20
N LEU A 33 10.58 1.31 6.14
CA LEU A 33 9.87 0.53 7.16
C LEU A 33 10.90 -0.03 8.15
N ASN A 34 10.85 0.41 9.41
CA ASN A 34 11.73 -0.09 10.49
C ASN A 34 11.26 -1.43 11.10
N GLY A 35 10.59 -2.29 10.32
CA GLY A 35 10.13 -3.60 10.80
C GLY A 35 9.02 -3.57 11.86
N GLU A 36 8.52 -2.40 12.27
CA GLU A 36 7.36 -2.30 13.15
C GLU A 36 6.11 -2.86 12.47
N ARG A 37 5.51 -3.88 13.08
CA ARG A 37 4.25 -4.51 12.63
C ARG A 37 3.04 -3.67 13.02
N ASN A 38 2.99 -2.42 12.53
CA ASN A 38 1.84 -1.54 12.72
C ASN A 38 1.03 -1.41 11.41
N PRO A 39 -0.25 -1.83 11.39
CA PRO A 39 -1.07 -1.78 10.19
C PRO A 39 -1.26 -0.35 9.63
N ALA A 40 -1.25 0.68 10.48
CA ALA A 40 -1.40 2.07 10.05
C ALA A 40 -0.18 2.56 9.26
N ARG A 41 1.03 2.31 9.79
CA ARG A 41 2.30 2.67 9.14
C ARG A 41 2.49 1.93 7.82
N VAL A 42 2.14 0.64 7.79
CA VAL A 42 2.19 -0.19 6.57
C VAL A 42 1.26 0.38 5.49
N LYS A 43 0.03 0.79 5.85
CA LYS A 43 -0.90 1.43 4.90
C LYS A 43 -0.39 2.78 4.40
N GLU A 44 0.15 3.62 5.28
CA GLU A 44 0.74 4.92 4.91
C GLU A 44 1.89 4.74 3.91
N ILE A 45 2.80 3.80 4.16
CA ILE A 45 3.94 3.53 3.28
C ILE A 45 3.47 2.96 1.94
N ILE A 46 2.53 2.00 1.93
CA ILE A 46 1.96 1.49 0.67
C ILE A 46 1.34 2.63 -0.14
N SER A 47 0.60 3.53 0.51
CA SER A 47 0.00 4.69 -0.14
C SER A 47 1.05 5.64 -0.72
N ALA A 48 2.09 5.95 0.06
CA ALA A 48 3.20 6.79 -0.39
C ALA A 48 3.96 6.19 -1.57
N VAL A 49 4.28 4.89 -1.53
CA VAL A 49 4.97 4.17 -2.60
C VAL A 49 4.10 4.08 -3.87
N THR A 50 2.80 3.85 -3.72
CA THR A 50 1.86 3.82 -4.86
C THR A 50 1.72 5.20 -5.48
N THR A 51 1.62 6.26 -4.66
CA THR A 51 1.57 7.64 -5.13
C THR A 51 2.87 8.01 -5.85
N TYR A 52 4.02 7.67 -5.27
CA TYR A 52 5.32 7.93 -5.89
C TYR A 52 5.47 7.20 -7.23
N LYS A 53 5.03 5.95 -7.32
CA LYS A 53 4.97 5.19 -8.57
C LYS A 53 4.13 5.91 -9.63
N THR A 54 2.95 6.44 -9.26
CA THR A 54 2.08 7.16 -10.21
C THR A 54 2.67 8.50 -10.67
N VAL A 55 3.34 9.23 -9.77
CA VAL A 55 3.96 10.53 -10.07
C VAL A 55 5.18 10.37 -10.97
N GLU A 56 6.01 9.36 -10.71
CA GLU A 56 7.25 9.10 -11.47
C GLU A 56 7.02 8.17 -12.68
N SER A 57 5.77 7.77 -12.96
CA SER A 57 5.40 6.86 -14.06
C SER A 57 6.28 5.62 -14.17
N ILE A 58 6.59 5.00 -13.02
CA ILE A 58 7.49 3.84 -12.97
C ILE A 58 6.77 2.61 -13.55
N LEU A 59 7.37 1.99 -14.58
CA LEU A 59 6.90 0.73 -15.15
C LEU A 59 6.86 -0.38 -14.09
N ASP A 60 5.81 -1.18 -14.10
CA ASP A 60 5.57 -2.25 -13.11
C ASP A 60 6.74 -3.24 -12.97
N ALA A 61 7.43 -3.54 -14.08
CA ALA A 61 8.62 -4.39 -14.09
C ALA A 61 9.79 -3.76 -13.32
N ASN A 62 9.98 -2.45 -13.46
CA ASN A 62 11.03 -1.72 -12.75
C ASN A 62 10.67 -1.49 -11.28
N ALA A 63 9.36 -1.38 -10.98
CA ALA A 63 8.88 -1.27 -9.62
C ALA A 63 9.07 -2.57 -8.81
N ALA A 64 8.91 -3.74 -9.45
CA ALA A 64 9.24 -5.03 -8.84
C ALA A 64 10.74 -5.13 -8.54
N ASN A 65 11.60 -4.79 -9.52
CA ASN A 65 13.06 -4.81 -9.40
C ASN A 65 13.62 -3.89 -8.30
N GLY A 66 12.95 -2.77 -8.00
CA GLY A 66 13.38 -1.83 -6.97
C GLY A 66 13.09 -2.26 -5.52
N MET A 67 12.41 -3.39 -5.31
CA MET A 67 12.02 -3.92 -3.99
C MET A 67 12.69 -5.29 -3.74
N PRO A 68 14.01 -5.32 -3.46
CA PRO A 68 14.81 -6.55 -3.50
C PRO A 68 14.35 -7.67 -2.55
N MET A 69 13.66 -7.32 -1.47
CA MET A 69 13.23 -8.30 -0.45
C MET A 69 12.03 -9.17 -0.89
N PHE A 70 11.23 -8.73 -1.86
CA PHE A 70 10.01 -9.45 -2.31
C PHE A 70 10.15 -10.09 -3.70
N LEU A 71 11.32 -9.98 -4.31
CA LEU A 71 11.61 -10.35 -5.70
C LEU A 71 11.45 -11.83 -6.04
N ALA A 72 11.47 -12.74 -5.06
CA ALA A 72 11.47 -14.16 -5.35
C ALA A 72 10.09 -14.74 -5.76
N LYS A 73 8.98 -13.99 -5.60
CA LYS A 73 7.62 -14.52 -5.82
C LYS A 73 6.60 -13.58 -6.47
N ALA A 74 6.86 -12.28 -6.63
CA ALA A 74 5.91 -11.35 -7.25
C ALA A 74 6.21 -11.12 -8.73
N THR A 75 5.26 -11.46 -9.59
CA THR A 75 5.27 -11.12 -11.02
C THR A 75 4.71 -9.72 -11.29
N THR A 76 3.88 -9.18 -10.39
CA THR A 76 3.29 -7.85 -10.53
C THR A 76 3.52 -6.99 -9.29
N PHE A 77 3.48 -5.67 -9.46
CA PHE A 77 3.54 -4.73 -8.34
C PHE A 77 2.39 -4.94 -7.35
N ALA A 78 1.21 -5.36 -7.83
CA ALA A 78 0.06 -5.68 -6.98
C ALA A 78 0.33 -6.89 -6.08
N ASP A 79 0.95 -7.93 -6.61
CA ASP A 79 1.36 -9.11 -5.82
C ASP A 79 2.40 -8.74 -4.77
N LEU A 80 3.31 -7.83 -5.12
CA LEU A 80 4.32 -7.32 -4.20
C LEU A 80 3.67 -6.57 -3.03
N VAL A 81 2.73 -5.66 -3.30
CA VAL A 81 1.98 -4.94 -2.27
C VAL A 81 1.17 -5.90 -1.39
N LYS A 82 0.57 -6.94 -1.98
CA LYS A 82 -0.16 -7.98 -1.25
C LYS A 82 0.76 -8.76 -0.31
N MET A 83 1.88 -9.28 -0.82
CA MET A 83 2.87 -9.98 0.00
C MET A 83 3.48 -9.09 1.09
N PHE A 84 3.70 -7.81 0.80
CA PHE A 84 4.17 -6.84 1.77
C PHE A 84 3.15 -6.66 2.91
N ARG A 85 1.86 -6.53 2.57
CA ARG A 85 0.77 -6.46 3.55
C ARG A 85 0.70 -7.75 4.38
N ASP A 86 0.79 -8.92 3.75
CA ASP A 86 0.72 -10.20 4.45
C ASP A 86 1.91 -10.41 5.40
N ALA A 87 3.11 -9.98 5.02
CA ALA A 87 4.33 -10.11 5.82
C ALA A 87 4.39 -9.16 7.03
N PHE A 88 3.97 -7.90 6.85
CA PHE A 88 4.13 -6.85 7.87
C PHE A 88 2.83 -6.49 8.61
N SER A 89 1.67 -6.86 8.07
CA SER A 89 0.36 -6.59 8.65
C SER A 89 -0.61 -7.73 8.32
N PRO A 90 -0.35 -8.96 8.80
CA PRO A 90 -1.26 -10.08 8.57
C PRO A 90 -2.67 -9.70 9.06
N PRO A 91 -3.73 -10.04 8.30
CA PRO A 91 -5.09 -9.73 8.70
C PRO A 91 -5.38 -10.35 10.06
N LYS A 92 -6.04 -9.58 10.94
CA LYS A 92 -6.51 -10.10 12.22
C LYS A 92 -7.52 -11.21 11.93
N SER A 93 -7.39 -12.35 12.60
CA SER A 93 -8.37 -13.43 12.50
C SER A 93 -9.74 -12.98 13.02
N ALA A 94 -10.82 -13.45 12.41
CA ALA A 94 -12.19 -13.04 12.75
C ALA A 94 -12.50 -13.20 14.25
N TRP A 95 -12.12 -14.34 14.85
CA TRP A 95 -12.32 -14.59 16.29
C TRP A 95 -11.65 -13.53 17.19
N ARG A 96 -10.49 -13.00 16.78
CA ARG A 96 -9.76 -11.98 17.55
C ARG A 96 -10.46 -10.63 17.45
N ILE A 97 -11.03 -10.32 16.29
CA ILE A 97 -11.86 -9.13 16.08
C ILE A 97 -13.13 -9.21 16.93
N TYR A 98 -13.83 -10.35 16.92
CA TYR A 98 -14.99 -10.57 17.79
C TYR A 98 -14.63 -10.43 19.27
N ALA A 99 -13.53 -11.04 19.71
CA ALA A 99 -13.05 -10.88 21.08
C ALA A 99 -12.77 -9.39 21.42
N GLU A 100 -12.20 -8.62 20.50
CA GLU A 100 -11.95 -7.18 20.68
C GLU A 100 -13.25 -6.37 20.75
N ILE A 101 -14.26 -6.73 19.94
CA ILE A 101 -15.60 -6.14 19.97
C ILE A 101 -16.27 -6.40 21.32
N TYR A 102 -16.25 -7.62 21.86
CA TYR A 102 -16.91 -7.89 23.14
C TYR A 102 -16.13 -7.35 24.36
N ASN A 103 -14.80 -7.26 24.27
CA ASN A 103 -13.97 -6.85 25.40
C ASN A 103 -13.93 -5.31 25.59
N SER A 104 -14.12 -4.54 24.52
CA SER A 104 -14.07 -3.07 24.60
C SER A 104 -15.44 -2.46 24.92
N LYS A 105 -15.70 -2.11 26.19
CA LYS A 105 -16.92 -1.40 26.59
C LYS A 105 -16.75 0.12 26.49
N GLN A 106 -17.85 0.84 26.26
CA GLN A 106 -17.85 2.31 26.25
C GLN A 106 -17.43 2.83 27.63
N GLN A 107 -16.41 3.70 27.65
CA GLN A 107 -15.92 4.31 28.87
C GLN A 107 -16.78 5.52 29.26
N LYS A 108 -16.85 5.85 30.56
CA LYS A 108 -17.66 6.97 31.07
C LYS A 108 -17.28 8.34 30.46
N ASN A 109 -16.03 8.50 30.03
CA ASN A 109 -15.50 9.73 29.44
C ASN A 109 -15.47 9.69 27.90
N GLU A 110 -15.96 8.63 27.27
CA GLU A 110 -15.93 8.47 25.82
C GLU A 110 -17.28 8.86 25.19
N ARG A 111 -17.24 9.73 24.19
CA ARG A 111 -18.41 10.08 23.39
C ARG A 111 -18.89 8.86 22.62
N THR A 112 -20.20 8.66 22.59
CA THR A 112 -20.85 7.54 21.89
C THR A 112 -20.48 7.49 20.41
N ASP A 113 -20.38 8.64 19.74
CA ASP A 113 -19.98 8.69 18.32
C ASP A 113 -18.60 8.10 18.08
N THR A 114 -17.64 8.45 18.94
CA THR A 114 -16.26 7.92 18.86
C THR A 114 -16.24 6.42 19.12
N PHE A 115 -17.03 5.94 20.08
CA PHE A 115 -17.13 4.53 20.39
C PHE A 115 -17.73 3.73 19.23
N ILE A 116 -18.85 4.20 18.65
CA ILE A 116 -19.50 3.56 17.50
C ILE A 116 -18.54 3.55 16.30
N CYS A 117 -17.84 4.64 16.02
CA CYS A 117 -16.83 4.69 14.96
C CYS A 117 -15.74 3.63 15.13
N LYS A 118 -15.24 3.43 16.37
CA LYS A 118 -14.26 2.37 16.66
C LYS A 118 -14.84 0.97 16.44
N LYS A 119 -16.09 0.71 16.84
CA LYS A 119 -16.75 -0.58 16.60
C LYS A 119 -16.97 -0.85 15.12
N ARG A 120 -17.48 0.13 14.37
CA ARG A 120 -17.66 0.04 12.91
C ARG A 120 -16.32 -0.19 12.19
N LEU A 121 -15.23 0.39 12.69
CA LEU A 121 -13.89 0.12 12.18
C LEU A 121 -13.41 -1.33 12.45
N LEU A 122 -13.88 -1.98 13.51
CA LEU A 122 -13.59 -3.39 13.77
C LEU A 122 -14.43 -4.30 12.87
N PHE A 123 -15.73 -4.02 12.71
CA PHE A 123 -16.59 -4.79 11.80
C PHE A 123 -16.12 -4.72 10.34
N SER A 124 -15.58 -3.59 9.88
CA SER A 124 -15.04 -3.45 8.52
C SER A 124 -13.75 -4.25 8.25
N GLN A 125 -13.14 -4.84 9.29
CA GLN A 125 -11.99 -5.74 9.16
C GLN A 125 -12.41 -7.21 8.97
N LEU A 126 -13.69 -7.53 9.12
CA LEU A 126 -14.20 -8.89 8.90
C LEU A 126 -14.44 -9.14 7.41
N ASP A 127 -14.14 -10.35 6.94
CA ASP A 127 -14.41 -10.77 5.56
C ASP A 127 -15.93 -10.85 5.28
N LYS A 128 -16.71 -11.23 6.29
CA LYS A 128 -18.17 -11.25 6.25
C LYS A 128 -18.71 -10.31 7.32
N ILE A 129 -19.26 -9.19 6.87
CA ILE A 129 -19.87 -8.18 7.74
C ILE A 129 -21.28 -8.66 8.12
N PRO A 130 -21.61 -8.75 9.42
CA PRO A 130 -22.97 -9.07 9.88
C PRO A 130 -23.97 -7.97 9.52
N ASP A 131 -25.26 -8.29 9.52
CA ASP A 131 -26.31 -7.29 9.26
C ASP A 131 -26.33 -6.21 10.36
N GLU A 132 -26.86 -5.03 10.04
CA GLU A 132 -26.83 -3.89 10.96
C GLU A 132 -27.57 -4.18 12.27
N ALA A 133 -28.68 -4.94 12.22
CA ALA A 133 -29.39 -5.40 13.41
C ALA A 133 -28.49 -6.25 14.34
N ASP A 134 -27.81 -7.24 13.78
CA ASP A 134 -26.90 -8.10 14.53
C ASP A 134 -25.71 -7.30 15.10
N GLN A 135 -25.22 -6.30 14.37
CA GLN A 135 -24.15 -5.43 14.85
C GLN A 135 -24.58 -4.62 16.08
N PHE A 136 -25.83 -4.15 16.13
CA PHE A 136 -26.37 -3.47 17.31
C PHE A 136 -26.41 -4.42 18.51
N ASP A 137 -26.94 -5.63 18.33
CA ASP A 137 -27.02 -6.66 19.38
C ASP A 137 -25.64 -7.14 19.88
N MET A 138 -24.60 -7.03 19.04
CA MET A 138 -23.23 -7.35 19.43
C MET A 138 -22.55 -6.24 20.25
N VAL A 139 -23.00 -4.99 20.12
CA VAL A 139 -22.36 -3.82 20.75
C VAL A 139 -23.05 -3.41 22.05
N PHE A 140 -24.37 -3.60 22.14
CA PHE A 140 -25.22 -3.19 23.27
C PHE A 140 -25.88 -4.38 23.95
#